data_AF-A0AAU8BMW8-F1
#
_entry.id   AF-A0AAU8BMW8-F1
#
_cell.length_a   1.000
_cell.length_b   1.000
_cell.length_c   1.000
_cell.angle_alpha   90.00
_cell.angle_beta   90.00
_cell.angle_gamma   90.00
#
_symmetry.space_group_name_H-M   'P 1'
#
loop_
_entity.id
_entity.type
_entity.pdbx_description
1 polymer ?
#
loop_
_entity_poly.entity_id
_entity_poly.type
_entity_poly.pdbx_seq_one_letter_code
_entity_poly.pdbx_strand_id
1 'polypeptide(L)'
;MNHKNQIDRLMSDMNDVVVSFIELHSSSFQDGWIPITFIKDNLDLNKDSYPQGSKTQGKRGWFFAVLARSLEDQGRIEYKNDGKNSFCRLARK
;
A
#
# COMPACT_ATOMS: atom_id res chain seq x y z
N MET A 1 11.58 -22.07 12.06
CA MET A 1 10.88 -20.80 11.79
C MET A 1 9.44 -20.98 12.24
N ASN A 2 8.90 -20.10 13.09
CA ASN A 2 7.49 -20.21 13.50
C ASN A 2 6.60 -19.44 12.51
N HIS A 3 5.29 -19.71 12.53
CA HIS A 3 4.33 -19.10 11.62
C HIS A 3 4.32 -17.56 11.67
N LYS A 4 4.60 -16.97 12.84
CA LYS A 4 4.71 -15.52 13.00
C LYS A 4 5.83 -14.93 12.13
N ASN A 5 7.04 -15.49 12.22
CA ASN A 5 8.17 -15.02 11.44
C ASN A 5 7.95 -15.19 9.92
N GLN A 6 7.16 -16.20 9.53
CA GLN A 6 6.79 -16.39 8.12
C GLN A 6 5.83 -15.29 7.65
N ILE A 7 4.84 -14.91 8.45
CA ILE A 7 3.94 -13.79 8.15
C ILE A 7 4.74 -12.49 8.04
N ASP A 8 5.64 -12.22 8.98
CA ASP A 8 6.47 -11.00 8.97
C ASP A 8 7.33 -10.91 7.69
N ARG A 9 7.92 -12.04 7.27
CA ARG A 9 8.66 -12.12 6.00
C ARG A 9 7.77 -11.83 4.79
N LEU A 10 6.59 -12.46 4.71
CA LEU A 10 5.67 -12.24 3.59
C LEU A 10 5.19 -10.78 3.54
N MET A 11 4.97 -10.15 4.70
CA MET A 11 4.65 -8.72 4.77
C MET A 11 5.82 -7.86 4.26
N SER A 12 7.07 -8.21 4.59
CA SER A 12 8.25 -7.54 4.04
C SER A 12 8.33 -7.69 2.52
N ASP A 13 8.14 -8.91 2.00
CA ASP A 13 8.20 -9.17 0.56
C ASP A 13 7.11 -8.37 -0.18
N MET A 14 5.90 -8.25 0.38
CA MET A 14 4.83 -7.41 -0.18
C MET A 14 5.14 -5.92 -0.12
N ASN A 15 5.74 -5.45 0.98
CA ASN A 15 6.21 -4.07 1.11
C ASN A 15 7.23 -3.73 0.02
N ASP A 16 8.16 -4.65 -0.26
CA ASP A 16 9.17 -4.48 -1.32
C ASP A 16 8.53 -4.36 -2.70
N VAL A 17 7.53 -5.20 -3.01
CA VAL A 17 6.76 -5.11 -4.25
C VAL A 17 6.07 -3.75 -4.39
N VAL A 18 5.44 -3.24 -3.32
CA VAL A 18 4.78 -1.92 -3.35
C VAL A 18 5.80 -0.80 -3.58
N VAL A 19 6.97 -0.86 -2.93
CA VAL A 19 8.02 0.14 -3.11
C VAL A 19 8.57 0.13 -4.53
N SER A 20 8.86 -1.05 -5.09
CA SER A 20 9.30 -1.17 -6.48
C SER A 20 8.26 -0.63 -7.46
N PHE A 21 6.96 -0.84 -7.18
CA PHE A 21 5.88 -0.26 -7.98
C PHE A 21 5.86 1.27 -7.90
N ILE A 22 5.99 1.84 -6.69
CA ILE A 22 6.05 3.30 -6.51
C ILE A 22 7.27 3.88 -7.22
N GLU A 23 8.44 3.23 -7.10
CA GLU A 23 9.66 3.65 -7.76
C GLU A 23 9.50 3.69 -9.28
N LEU A 24 9.00 2.60 -9.88
CA LEU A 24 8.75 2.47 -11.32
C LEU A 24 7.86 3.58 -11.88
N HIS A 25 6.86 4.00 -11.12
CA HIS A 25 5.87 4.98 -11.58
C HIS A 25 6.13 6.41 -11.11
N SER A 26 7.10 6.63 -10.22
CA SER A 26 7.36 7.93 -9.58
C SER A 26 7.58 9.07 -10.59
N SER A 27 8.32 8.82 -11.67
CA SER A 27 8.61 9.82 -12.72
C SER A 27 7.39 10.23 -13.55
N SER A 28 6.31 9.45 -13.52
CA SER A 28 5.07 9.75 -14.25
C SER A 28 4.15 10.70 -13.49
N PHE A 29 4.47 11.04 -12.24
CA PHE A 29 3.64 11.89 -11.39
C PHE A 29 4.42 13.09 -10.85
N GLN A 30 3.71 14.20 -10.63
CA GLN A 30 4.30 15.45 -10.16
C GLN A 30 4.98 15.26 -8.79
N ASP A 31 6.25 15.64 -8.71
CA ASP A 31 7.11 15.54 -7.52
C ASP A 31 7.15 14.13 -6.89
N GLY A 32 6.89 13.10 -7.70
CA GLY A 32 6.86 11.69 -7.29
C GLY A 32 5.59 11.29 -6.52
N TRP A 33 4.60 12.16 -6.38
CA TRP A 33 3.37 11.88 -5.63
C TRP A 33 2.38 11.06 -6.44
N ILE A 34 2.26 9.79 -6.10
CA ILE A 34 1.37 8.84 -6.78
C ILE A 34 0.02 8.79 -6.05
N PRO A 35 -1.11 8.89 -6.76
CA PRO A 35 -2.43 8.68 -6.18
C PRO A 35 -2.55 7.27 -5.59
N ILE A 36 -3.08 7.15 -4.37
CA ILE A 36 -3.29 5.85 -3.73
C ILE A 36 -4.33 5.01 -4.48
N THR A 37 -5.30 5.65 -5.15
CA THR A 37 -6.24 4.94 -6.04
C THR A 37 -5.50 4.22 -7.16
N PHE A 38 -4.54 4.89 -7.82
CA PHE A 38 -3.73 4.29 -8.87
C PHE A 38 -2.97 3.04 -8.38
N ILE A 39 -2.35 3.10 -7.20
CA ILE A 39 -1.62 1.96 -6.63
C ILE A 39 -2.56 0.81 -6.31
N LYS A 40 -3.67 1.10 -5.61
CA LYS A 40 -4.64 0.07 -5.20
C LYS A 40 -5.28 -0.64 -6.40
N ASP A 41 -5.58 0.10 -7.46
CA ASP A 41 -6.26 -0.45 -8.62
C ASP A 41 -5.29 -1.30 -9.46
N ASN A 42 -4.05 -0.85 -9.67
CA ASN A 42 -3.04 -1.60 -10.44
C ASN A 42 -2.49 -2.83 -9.71
N LEU A 43 -2.41 -2.79 -8.38
CA LEU A 43 -1.95 -3.93 -7.56
C LEU A 43 -3.10 -4.78 -7.00
N ASP A 44 -4.35 -4.49 -7.41
CA ASP A 44 -5.58 -5.15 -6.92
C ASP A 44 -5.63 -5.26 -5.37
N LEU A 45 -5.30 -4.18 -4.67
CA LEU A 45 -5.25 -4.12 -3.20
C LEU A 45 -6.58 -3.73 -2.57
N ASN A 46 -7.59 -3.41 -3.38
CA ASN A 46 -8.97 -3.27 -2.95
C ASN A 46 -9.59 -4.66 -2.75
N LYS A 47 -9.18 -5.36 -1.69
CA LYS A 47 -9.65 -6.71 -1.36
C LYS A 47 -10.90 -6.66 -0.49
N ASP A 48 -11.75 -7.68 -0.61
CA ASP A 48 -12.80 -7.93 0.36
C ASP A 48 -12.18 -8.33 1.71
N SER A 49 -12.60 -7.65 2.77
CA SER A 49 -12.08 -7.85 4.13
C SER A 49 -12.76 -8.98 4.89
N TYR A 50 -13.81 -9.57 4.31
CA TYR A 50 -14.70 -10.50 5.00
C TYR A 50 -14.69 -11.87 4.33
N PRO A 51 -14.71 -12.96 5.11
CA PRO A 51 -14.94 -14.30 4.57
C PRO A 51 -16.26 -14.36 3.79
N GLN A 52 -16.32 -15.21 2.77
CA GLN A 52 -17.47 -15.32 1.85
C GLN A 52 -18.82 -15.59 2.55
N GLY A 53 -18.82 -16.22 3.73
CA GLY A 53 -20.04 -16.43 4.53
C GLY A 53 -20.59 -15.18 5.22
N SER A 54 -19.89 -14.05 5.15
CA SER A 54 -20.30 -12.79 5.77
C SER A 54 -21.07 -11.91 4.78
N LYS A 55 -22.07 -11.14 5.26
CA LYS A 55 -22.67 -10.08 4.45
C LYS A 55 -21.63 -8.97 4.23
N THR A 56 -21.15 -8.84 2.99
CA THR A 56 -20.07 -7.92 2.64
C THR A 56 -20.57 -6.47 2.55
N GLN A 57 -19.76 -5.52 3.01
CA GLN A 57 -19.95 -4.08 2.74
C GLN A 57 -19.05 -3.58 1.58
N GLY A 58 -18.72 -4.46 0.62
CA GLY A 58 -17.92 -4.16 -0.57
C GLY A 58 -16.40 -4.13 -0.36
N LYS A 59 -15.66 -4.03 -1.48
CA LYS A 59 -14.19 -3.94 -1.51
C LYS A 59 -13.71 -2.70 -0.76
N ARG A 60 -12.74 -2.87 0.14
CA ARG A 60 -12.15 -1.77 0.94
C ARG A 60 -10.65 -1.70 0.75
N GLY A 61 -10.09 -0.49 0.74
CA GLY A 61 -8.64 -0.25 0.65
C GLY A 61 -7.86 -0.53 1.94
N TRP A 62 -8.37 -1.37 2.84
CA TRP A 62 -7.77 -1.63 4.15
C TRP A 62 -6.39 -2.30 4.02
N PHE A 63 -6.23 -3.19 3.03
CA PHE A 63 -5.00 -3.96 2.87
C PHE A 63 -3.83 -3.05 2.46
N PHE A 64 -4.07 -2.12 1.53
CA PHE A 64 -3.09 -1.08 1.23
C PHE A 64 -2.79 -0.20 2.45
N ALA A 65 -3.78 0.14 3.29
CA ALA A 65 -3.53 0.93 4.49
C ALA A 65 -2.57 0.24 5.47
N VAL A 66 -2.65 -1.10 5.61
CA VAL A 66 -1.72 -1.89 6.43
C VAL A 66 -0.31 -1.82 5.86
N LEU A 67 -0.15 -2.02 4.54
CA LEU A 67 1.16 -1.95 3.87
C LEU A 67 1.75 -0.53 3.96
N ALA A 68 0.94 0.50 3.69
CA ALA A 68 1.35 1.89 3.75
C ALA A 68 1.83 2.28 5.16
N ARG A 69 1.09 1.88 6.21
CA ARG A 69 1.53 2.13 7.58
C ARG A 69 2.86 1.45 7.88
N SER A 70 3.01 0.18 7.49
CA SER A 70 4.26 -0.57 7.67
C SER A 70 5.44 0.10 6.96
N LEU A 71 5.24 0.62 5.75
CA LEU A 71 6.25 1.33 4.97
C LEU A 71 6.59 2.72 5.55
N GLU A 72 5.60 3.44 6.07
CA GLU A 72 5.83 4.71 6.78
C GLU A 72 6.64 4.48 8.07
N ASP A 73 6.32 3.44 8.84
CA ASP A 73 7.07 3.07 10.06
C ASP A 73 8.54 2.74 9.76
N GLN A 74 8.83 2.23 8.56
CA GLN A 74 10.18 1.97 8.06
C GLN A 74 10.84 3.21 7.44
N GLY A 75 10.16 4.35 7.35
CA GLY A 75 10.65 5.54 6.68
C GLY A 75 10.88 5.35 5.18
N ARG A 76 10.15 4.43 4.53
CA ARG A 76 10.32 4.11 3.09
C ARG A 76 9.42 4.94 2.19
N ILE A 77 8.27 5.39 2.71
CA ILE A 77 7.32 6.23 1.98
C ILE A 77 6.90 7.42 2.83
N GLU A 78 6.40 8.46 2.15
CA GLU A 78 5.70 9.59 2.73
C GLU A 78 4.25 9.61 2.22
N TYR A 79 3.32 10.02 3.07
CA TYR A 79 1.91 10.20 2.74
C TYR A 79 1.49 11.67 2.75
N LYS A 80 0.56 12.03 1.88
CA LYS A 80 -0.19 13.30 1.98
C LYS A 80 -1.65 13.11 1.59
N ASN A 81 -2.51 14.00 2.09
CA ASN A 81 -3.91 14.09 1.72
C ASN A 81 -4.26 15.56 1.45
N ASP A 82 -4.94 15.83 0.34
CA ASP A 82 -5.35 17.19 -0.07
C ASP A 82 -6.83 17.51 0.26
N GLY A 83 -7.48 16.66 1.05
CA GLY A 83 -8.90 16.70 1.40
C GLY A 83 -9.81 15.91 0.45
N LYS A 84 -9.35 15.59 -0.77
CA LYS A 84 -10.11 14.81 -1.76
C LYS A 84 -9.42 13.50 -2.12
N ASN A 85 -8.10 13.54 -2.26
CA ASN A 85 -7.26 12.45 -2.69
C ASN A 85 -6.14 12.22 -1.70
N SER A 86 -5.73 10.97 -1.63
CA SER A 86 -4.57 10.54 -0.85
C SER A 86 -3.46 10.13 -1.81
N PHE A 87 -2.23 10.51 -1.48
CA PHE A 87 -1.06 10.24 -2.29
C PHE A 87 0.05 9.68 -1.43
N CYS A 88 0.94 8.90 -2.03
CA CYS A 88 2.20 8.54 -1.42
C CYS A 88 3.35 8.70 -2.41
N ARG A 89 4.57 8.79 -1.88
CA ARG A 89 5.81 8.78 -2.65
C ARG A 89 6.90 8.07 -1.85
N LEU A 90 8.02 7.76 -2.50
CA LEU A 90 9.23 7.34 -1.78
C LEU A 90 9.70 8.44 -0.82
N ALA A 91 10.11 8.06 0.37
CA ALA A 91 10.69 8.99 1.33
C ALA A 91 12.01 9.57 0.79
N ARG A 92 12.23 10.86 1.04
CA ARG A 92 13.50 11.50 0.67
C ARG A 92 14.58 11.09 1.68
N LYS A 93 15.72 10.61 1.17
CA LYS A 93 16.92 10.36 1.98
C LYS A 93 17.53 11.66 2.48
#